data_AF-A0A7S2KK73-F1
#
_entry.id   AF-A0A7S2KK73-F1
#
_cell.length_a   1.000
_cell.length_b   1.000
_cell.length_c   1.000
_cell.angle_alpha   90.00
_cell.angle_beta   90.00
_cell.angle_gamma   90.00
#
_symmetry.space_group_name_H-M   'P 1'
#
loop_
_entity.id
_entity.type
_entity.pdbx_description
1 polymer ?
#
loop_
_entity_poly.entity_id
_entity_poly.type
_entity_poly.pdbx_seq_one_letter_code
_entity_poly.pdbx_strand_id
1 'polypeptide(L)'
;RPLNKIDVHDYEVRRKAANKFILQGNRVKCSIMFKGREIQHDKLGFELLDKLAADLEDVCVMEGRPKRDGRNLSCVITPKPEVVKKINEKKRAVEKEKRRSKEKSKKEYEEKMAAKAEQGNSKSNSESKSNPLPFELKEDDDNDDPLKDLDDLLGGDDLTDDLFK
;
A
#
# COMPACT_ATOMS: atom_id res chain seq x y z
N ARG A 1 -14.32 -33.59 -3.95
CA ARG A 1 -13.52 -33.27 -5.15
C ARG A 1 -12.07 -33.63 -4.85
N PRO A 2 -11.43 -34.55 -5.59
CA PRO A 2 -9.97 -34.65 -5.58
C PRO A 2 -9.38 -33.30 -6.05
N LEU A 3 -8.17 -32.92 -5.64
CA LEU A 3 -7.35 -31.87 -6.25
C LEU A 3 -7.47 -32.08 -7.75
N ASN A 4 -8.29 -31.24 -8.37
CA ASN A 4 -8.27 -31.07 -9.79
C ASN A 4 -6.80 -30.79 -10.11
N LYS A 5 -6.22 -31.62 -10.99
CA LYS A 5 -4.91 -31.34 -11.58
C LYS A 5 -4.84 -29.84 -11.84
N ILE A 6 -3.83 -29.19 -11.27
CA ILE A 6 -3.70 -27.74 -11.29
C ILE A 6 -3.90 -27.29 -12.73
N ASP A 7 -4.92 -26.47 -12.96
CA ASP A 7 -5.22 -25.96 -14.28
C ASP A 7 -4.00 -25.17 -14.76
N VAL A 8 -3.60 -25.39 -16.02
CA VAL A 8 -2.49 -24.67 -16.65
C VAL A 8 -2.72 -23.15 -16.50
N HIS A 9 -3.97 -22.72 -16.59
CA HIS A 9 -4.33 -21.33 -16.38
C HIS A 9 -4.05 -20.83 -14.96
N ASP A 10 -4.41 -21.60 -13.91
CA ASP A 10 -4.15 -21.19 -12.51
C ASP A 10 -2.65 -21.09 -12.23
N TYR A 11 -1.86 -22.03 -12.79
CA TYR A 11 -0.41 -21.98 -12.69
C TYR A 11 0.14 -20.68 -13.30
N GLU A 12 -0.28 -20.32 -14.52
CA GLU A 12 0.19 -19.12 -15.19
C GLU A 12 -0.17 -17.84 -14.44
N VAL A 13 -1.38 -17.76 -13.88
CA VAL A 13 -1.82 -16.61 -13.08
C VAL A 13 -0.95 -16.46 -11.84
N ARG A 14 -0.69 -17.56 -11.12
CA ARG A 14 0.19 -17.55 -9.93
C ARG A 14 1.64 -17.23 -10.28
N ARG A 15 2.16 -17.75 -11.40
CA ARG A 15 3.51 -17.45 -11.90
C ARG A 15 3.66 -15.97 -12.22
N LYS A 16 2.69 -15.37 -12.93
CA LYS A 16 2.66 -13.94 -13.23
C LYS A 16 2.61 -13.09 -11.95
N ALA A 17 1.80 -13.50 -10.97
CA ALA A 17 1.73 -12.82 -9.68
C ALA A 17 3.08 -12.89 -8.92
N ALA A 18 3.69 -14.07 -8.84
CA ALA A 18 5.00 -14.26 -8.22
C ALA A 18 6.07 -13.37 -8.89
N ASN A 19 6.12 -13.39 -10.23
CA ASN A 19 7.04 -12.54 -10.99
C ASN A 19 6.82 -11.05 -10.69
N LYS A 20 5.57 -10.59 -10.64
CA LYS A 20 5.24 -9.20 -10.28
C LYS A 20 5.74 -8.82 -8.88
N PHE A 21 5.60 -9.69 -7.88
CA PHE A 21 6.07 -9.41 -6.52
C PHE A 21 7.61 -9.38 -6.43
N ILE A 22 8.28 -10.29 -7.13
CA ILE A 22 9.75 -10.34 -7.22
C ILE A 22 10.28 -9.06 -7.89
N LEU A 23 9.64 -8.62 -8.98
CA LEU A 23 9.95 -7.37 -9.67
C LEU A 23 9.63 -6.10 -8.84
N GLN A 24 8.97 -6.23 -7.70
CA GLN A 24 8.80 -5.13 -6.74
C GLN A 24 9.86 -5.13 -5.64
N GLY A 25 10.70 -6.18 -5.59
CA GLY A 25 11.74 -6.39 -4.60
C GLY A 25 11.26 -7.16 -3.37
N ASN A 26 10.09 -7.81 -3.44
CA ASN A 26 9.53 -8.53 -2.31
C ASN A 26 9.98 -9.99 -2.30
N ARG A 27 10.17 -10.54 -1.10
CA ARG A 27 10.36 -11.98 -0.88
C ARG A 27 9.01 -12.68 -0.99
N VAL A 28 8.97 -13.82 -1.67
CA VAL A 28 7.73 -14.55 -1.94
C VAL A 28 7.83 -15.95 -1.34
N LYS A 29 6.86 -16.31 -0.50
CA LYS A 29 6.68 -17.70 -0.03
C LYS A 29 5.62 -18.38 -0.89
N CYS A 30 6.01 -19.38 -1.65
CA CYS A 30 5.09 -20.23 -2.39
C CYS A 30 4.69 -21.39 -1.50
N SER A 31 3.38 -21.59 -1.29
CA SER A 31 2.85 -22.67 -0.47
C SER A 31 1.76 -23.41 -1.22
N ILE A 32 1.84 -24.74 -1.21
CA ILE A 32 0.86 -25.68 -1.74
C ILE A 32 0.23 -26.38 -0.55
N MET A 33 -1.09 -26.32 -0.45
CA MET A 33 -1.84 -27.03 0.57
C MET A 33 -2.42 -28.30 -0.05
N PHE A 34 -2.06 -29.46 0.51
CA PHE A 34 -2.66 -30.73 0.11
C PHE A 34 -4.02 -30.89 0.79
N LYS A 35 -5.00 -31.39 0.04
CA LYS A 35 -6.36 -31.63 0.55
C LYS A 35 -6.60 -33.14 0.68
N GLY A 36 -7.01 -33.58 1.87
CA GLY A 36 -7.43 -34.97 2.11
C GLY A 36 -6.42 -36.02 1.64
N ARG A 37 -6.79 -36.79 0.61
CA ARG A 37 -6.01 -37.92 0.08
C ARG A 37 -4.81 -37.51 -0.78
N GLU A 38 -4.63 -36.24 -1.09
CA GLU A 38 -3.51 -35.78 -1.91
C GLU A 38 -2.18 -35.67 -1.19
N ILE A 39 -2.18 -35.88 0.12
CA ILE A 39 -0.98 -36.00 0.96
C ILE A 39 -0.04 -37.13 0.47
N GLN A 40 -0.53 -38.08 -0.34
CA GLN A 40 0.29 -39.14 -0.94
C GLN A 40 1.01 -38.70 -2.22
N HIS A 41 0.59 -37.59 -2.84
CA HIS A 41 1.13 -37.08 -4.11
C HIS A 41 2.08 -35.91 -3.90
N ASP A 42 2.92 -35.97 -2.87
CA ASP A 42 3.85 -34.90 -2.54
C ASP A 42 4.81 -34.61 -3.69
N LYS A 43 5.22 -35.67 -4.40
CA LYS A 43 6.14 -35.58 -5.53
C LYS A 43 5.66 -34.61 -6.62
N LEU A 44 4.35 -34.59 -6.89
CA LEU A 44 3.74 -33.64 -7.83
C LEU A 44 3.83 -32.19 -7.34
N GLY A 45 3.72 -31.97 -6.02
CA GLY A 45 3.91 -30.66 -5.42
C GLY A 45 5.36 -30.19 -5.53
N PHE A 46 6.33 -31.07 -5.29
CA PHE A 46 7.75 -30.78 -5.45
C PHE A 46 8.08 -30.40 -6.90
N GLU A 47 7.64 -31.24 -7.86
CA GLU A 47 7.84 -30.98 -9.29
C GLU A 47 7.23 -29.64 -9.73
N LEU A 48 6.10 -29.22 -9.16
CA LEU A 48 5.51 -27.92 -9.46
C LEU A 48 6.34 -26.75 -8.93
N LEU A 49 6.85 -26.85 -7.70
CA LEU A 49 7.69 -25.81 -7.11
C LEU A 49 9.04 -25.72 -7.83
N ASP A 50 9.61 -26.85 -8.25
CA ASP A 50 10.83 -26.89 -9.04
C ASP A 50 10.61 -26.25 -10.42
N LYS A 51 9.49 -26.54 -11.09
CA LYS A 51 9.11 -25.86 -12.35
C LYS A 51 8.96 -24.35 -12.19
N LEU A 52 8.27 -23.91 -11.14
CA LEU A 52 8.09 -22.49 -10.85
C LEU A 52 9.42 -21.78 -10.58
N ALA A 53 10.35 -22.47 -9.93
CA ALA A 53 11.67 -21.94 -9.67
C ALA A 53 12.52 -21.82 -10.95
N ALA A 54 12.46 -22.82 -11.84
CA ALA A 54 13.12 -22.77 -13.14
C ALA A 54 12.59 -21.61 -13.99
N ASP A 55 11.28 -21.42 -14.03
CA ASP A 55 10.64 -20.31 -14.78
C ASP A 55 11.02 -18.91 -14.26
N LEU A 56 11.48 -18.81 -13.01
CA LEU A 56 11.81 -17.54 -12.36
C LEU A 56 13.31 -17.37 -12.08
N GLU A 57 14.14 -18.33 -12.50
CA GLU A 57 15.59 -18.36 -12.23
C GLU A 57 16.30 -17.09 -12.72
N ASP A 58 15.78 -16.43 -13.75
CA ASP A 58 16.33 -15.18 -14.28
C ASP A 58 16.29 -14.03 -13.27
N VAL A 59 15.20 -13.91 -12.52
CA VAL A 59 14.90 -12.74 -11.67
C VAL A 59 15.11 -13.00 -10.17
N CYS A 60 15.10 -14.26 -9.76
CA CYS A 60 15.13 -14.64 -8.35
C CYS A 60 16.09 -15.80 -8.07
N VAL A 61 16.31 -16.06 -6.77
CA VAL A 61 17.09 -17.17 -6.26
C VAL A 61 16.24 -17.89 -5.21
N MET A 62 16.21 -19.22 -5.28
CA MET A 62 15.56 -20.04 -4.27
C MET A 62 16.44 -20.07 -3.01
N GLU A 63 15.88 -19.69 -1.85
CA GLU A 63 16.65 -19.58 -0.60
C GLU A 63 16.90 -20.96 0.04
N GLY A 64 16.07 -21.95 -0.29
CA GLY A 64 16.25 -23.33 0.16
C GLY A 64 15.29 -24.28 -0.55
N ARG A 65 15.60 -25.57 -0.45
CA ARG A 65 14.76 -26.63 -1.04
C ARG A 65 13.33 -26.56 -0.48
N PRO A 66 12.31 -26.91 -1.28
CA PRO A 66 10.95 -27.00 -0.77
C PRO A 66 10.88 -27.92 0.44
N LYS A 67 10.22 -27.47 1.51
CA LYS A 67 10.04 -28.23 2.75
C LYS A 67 8.56 -28.52 2.96
N ARG A 68 8.28 -29.77 3.32
CA ARG A 68 6.96 -30.21 3.74
C ARG A 68 6.77 -29.88 5.22
N ASP A 69 5.72 -29.14 5.50
CA ASP A 69 5.27 -28.80 6.85
C ASP A 69 3.83 -29.29 7.03
N GLY A 70 3.70 -30.51 7.56
CA GLY A 70 2.42 -31.21 7.73
C GLY A 70 1.66 -31.37 6.41
N ARG A 71 0.55 -30.63 6.28
CA ARG A 71 -0.32 -30.62 5.10
C ARG A 71 0.09 -29.61 4.03
N ASN A 72 1.14 -28.84 4.29
CA ASN A 72 1.63 -27.80 3.39
C ASN A 72 3.00 -28.18 2.84
N LEU A 73 3.26 -27.81 1.59
CA LEU A 73 4.59 -27.82 1.00
C LEU A 73 4.93 -26.39 0.61
N SER A 74 6.04 -25.87 1.12
CA SER A 74 6.41 -24.48 0.85
C SER A 74 7.88 -24.30 0.48
N CYS A 75 8.14 -23.32 -0.37
CA CYS A 75 9.47 -22.81 -0.68
C CYS A 75 9.47 -21.28 -0.59
N VAL A 76 10.65 -20.70 -0.32
CA VAL A 76 10.85 -19.26 -0.26
C VAL A 76 11.78 -18.86 -1.38
N ILE A 77 11.36 -17.82 -2.10
CA ILE A 77 12.04 -17.27 -3.25
C ILE A 77 12.37 -15.81 -2.96
N THR A 78 13.62 -15.44 -3.21
CA THR A 78 14.15 -14.11 -2.93
C THR A 78 14.59 -13.46 -4.25
N PRO A 79 14.27 -12.18 -4.51
CA PRO A 79 14.73 -11.50 -5.71
C PRO A 79 16.25 -11.38 -5.75
N LYS A 80 16.84 -11.43 -6.94
CA LYS A 80 18.28 -11.20 -7.09
C LYS A 80 18.64 -9.77 -6.65
N PRO A 81 19.80 -9.56 -6.01
CA PRO A 81 20.20 -8.24 -5.54
C PRO A 81 20.30 -7.22 -6.68
N GLU A 82 20.68 -7.65 -7.88
CA GLU A 82 20.73 -6.82 -9.08
C GLU A 82 19.35 -6.28 -9.49
N VAL A 83 18.33 -7.12 -9.39
CA VAL A 83 16.94 -6.75 -9.70
C VAL A 83 16.44 -5.73 -8.68
N VAL A 84 16.72 -5.95 -7.40
CA VAL A 84 16.36 -5.02 -6.32
C VAL A 84 17.00 -3.64 -6.50
N LYS A 85 18.28 -3.57 -6.90
CA LYS A 85 18.97 -2.30 -7.19
C LYS A 85 18.25 -1.50 -8.29
N LYS A 86 17.97 -2.15 -9.43
CA LYS A 86 17.25 -1.53 -10.55
C LYS A 86 15.86 -1.03 -10.16
N ILE A 87 15.16 -1.76 -9.30
CA ILE A 87 13.83 -1.38 -8.82
C ILE A 87 13.92 -0.13 -7.93
N ASN A 88 14.88 -0.10 -7.02
CA ASN A 88 15.07 1.03 -6.11
C ASN A 88 15.44 2.32 -6.88
N GLU A 89 16.28 2.22 -7.90
CA GLU A 89 16.59 3.34 -8.80
C GLU A 89 15.35 3.86 -9.52
N LYS A 90 14.53 2.97 -10.09
CA LYS A 90 13.28 3.34 -10.76
C LYS A 90 12.28 3.99 -9.81
N LYS A 91 12.11 3.45 -8.60
CA LYS A 91 11.22 4.03 -7.58
C LYS A 91 11.64 5.46 -7.22
N ARG A 92 12.93 5.71 -7.04
CA ARG A 92 13.46 7.05 -6.73
C ARG A 92 13.25 8.05 -7.88
N ALA A 93 13.40 7.61 -9.13
CA ALA A 93 13.16 8.47 -10.30
C ALA A 93 11.68 8.87 -10.42
N VAL A 94 10.77 7.89 -10.32
CA VAL A 94 9.32 8.12 -10.38
C VAL A 94 8.85 9.04 -9.25
N GLU A 95 9.36 8.84 -8.03
CA GLU A 95 9.00 9.69 -6.90
C GLU A 95 9.45 11.15 -7.10
N LYS A 96 10.66 11.36 -7.65
CA LYS A 96 11.17 12.70 -7.97
C LYS A 96 10.32 13.41 -9.02
N GLU A 97 9.84 12.69 -10.03
CA GLU A 97 8.95 13.24 -11.06
C GLU A 97 7.56 13.55 -10.51
N LYS A 98 6.99 12.67 -9.68
CA LYS A 98 5.70 12.90 -9.02
C LYS A 98 5.74 14.10 -8.06
N ARG A 99 6.86 14.33 -7.36
CA ARG A 99 7.06 15.52 -6.54
C ARG A 99 7.12 16.78 -7.40
N ARG A 100 7.86 16.75 -8.52
CA ARG A 100 7.96 17.87 -9.47
C ARG A 100 6.61 18.21 -10.15
N SER A 101 5.80 17.22 -10.51
CA SER A 101 4.49 17.48 -11.13
C SER A 101 3.49 18.04 -10.12
N LYS A 102 3.46 17.53 -8.88
CA LYS A 102 2.62 18.07 -7.79
C LYS A 102 2.98 19.52 -7.45
N GLU A 103 4.27 19.84 -7.40
CA GLU A 103 4.74 21.18 -7.08
C GLU A 103 4.42 22.19 -8.20
N LYS A 104 4.51 21.75 -9.46
CA LYS A 104 4.07 22.56 -10.62
C LYS A 104 2.56 22.80 -10.61
N SER A 105 1.76 21.76 -10.39
CA SER A 105 0.30 21.91 -10.34
C SER A 105 -0.16 22.78 -9.16
N LYS A 106 0.57 22.77 -8.03
CA LYS A 106 0.26 23.61 -6.87
C LYS A 106 0.56 25.08 -7.17
N LYS A 107 1.73 25.39 -7.72
CA LYS A 107 2.12 26.74 -8.13
C LYS A 107 1.19 27.32 -9.20
N GLU A 108 0.81 26.52 -10.19
CA GLU A 108 -0.11 26.94 -11.25
C GLU A 108 -1.52 27.25 -10.72
N TYR A 109 -1.98 26.55 -9.67
CA TYR A 109 -3.27 26.81 -9.03
C TYR A 109 -3.23 28.07 -8.15
N GLU A 110 -2.15 28.27 -7.38
CA GLU A 110 -1.91 29.49 -6.59
C GLU A 110 -1.83 30.74 -7.49
N GLU A 111 -1.12 30.66 -8.62
CA GLU A 111 -0.95 31.77 -9.56
C GLU A 111 -2.27 32.12 -10.30
N LYS A 112 -3.07 31.11 -10.66
CA LYS A 112 -4.42 31.31 -11.23
C LYS A 112 -5.42 31.88 -10.21
N MET A 113 -5.30 31.53 -8.93
CA MET A 113 -6.15 32.09 -7.87
C MET A 113 -5.80 33.55 -7.58
N ALA A 114 -4.50 33.90 -7.56
CA ALA A 114 -4.05 35.28 -7.40
C ALA A 114 -4.51 36.18 -8.57
N ALA A 115 -4.36 35.74 -9.82
CA ALA A 115 -4.78 36.50 -11.00
C ALA A 115 -6.31 36.73 -11.08
N LYS A 116 -7.10 35.82 -10.49
CA LYS A 116 -8.58 35.91 -10.47
C LYS A 116 -9.10 36.83 -9.36
N ALA A 117 -8.34 36.99 -8.27
CA ALA A 117 -8.63 37.96 -7.22
C ALA A 117 -8.44 39.42 -7.69
N GLU A 118 -7.57 39.65 -8.67
CA GLU A 118 -7.27 41.00 -9.20
C GLU A 118 -8.24 41.47 -10.30
N GLN A 119 -8.92 40.56 -11.01
CA GLN A 119 -9.91 40.92 -12.07
C GLN A 119 -11.34 41.16 -11.55
N GLY A 120 -11.55 41.13 -10.23
CA GLY A 120 -12.83 41.41 -9.58
C GLY A 120 -13.00 42.85 -9.09
N ASN A 121 -12.51 43.86 -9.80
CA ASN A 121 -12.76 45.26 -9.42
C ASN A 121 -12.87 46.21 -10.61
N SER A 122 -14.03 46.23 -11.28
CA SER A 122 -14.58 47.44 -11.93
C SER A 122 -15.95 47.19 -12.60
N LYS A 123 -17.05 47.50 -11.88
CA LYS A 123 -18.11 48.48 -12.26
C LYS A 123 -19.44 48.28 -11.50
N SER A 124 -19.71 49.26 -10.63
CA SER A 124 -20.99 49.97 -10.34
C SER A 124 -22.26 49.24 -9.85
N ASN A 125 -22.46 49.28 -8.52
CA ASN A 125 -23.47 50.04 -7.74
C ASN A 125 -24.94 50.18 -8.25
N SER A 126 -25.90 49.69 -7.46
CA SER A 126 -27.06 50.47 -6.97
C SER A 126 -27.77 49.80 -5.77
N GLU A 127 -27.76 50.50 -4.63
CA GLU A 127 -28.77 50.51 -3.54
C GLU A 127 -29.10 49.18 -2.83
N SER A 128 -28.97 49.02 -1.51
CA SER A 128 -29.46 49.96 -0.49
C SER A 128 -29.13 49.51 0.95
N LYS A 129 -28.77 50.52 1.76
CA LYS A 129 -29.09 50.77 3.18
C LYS A 129 -28.24 50.17 4.33
N SER A 130 -27.79 51.15 5.13
CA SER A 130 -27.42 51.23 6.56
C SER A 130 -26.06 50.69 7.05
N ASN A 131 -25.11 51.63 7.14
CA ASN A 131 -24.06 51.75 8.17
C ASN A 131 -24.67 52.04 9.59
N PRO A 132 -23.94 52.06 10.74
CA PRO A 132 -22.52 51.69 11.00
C PRO A 132 -22.18 50.96 12.34
N LEU A 133 -21.00 50.29 12.37
CA LEU A 133 -19.94 50.15 13.43
C LEU A 133 -20.23 49.49 14.81
N PRO A 134 -19.19 49.05 15.55
CA PRO A 134 -18.01 48.25 15.18
C PRO A 134 -17.89 47.02 16.11
N PHE A 135 -17.50 45.84 15.60
CA PHE A 135 -17.25 44.69 16.48
C PHE A 135 -15.80 44.26 16.38
N GLU A 136 -15.09 44.47 17.49
CA GLU A 136 -13.75 43.99 17.79
C GLU A 136 -13.66 42.47 17.55
N LEU A 137 -12.69 42.04 16.74
CA LEU A 137 -12.28 40.64 16.78
C LEU A 137 -11.49 40.42 18.07
N LYS A 138 -12.10 39.66 18.99
CA LYS A 138 -11.31 38.94 19.98
C LYS A 138 -10.48 37.88 19.26
N GLU A 139 -9.23 37.81 19.67
CA GLU A 139 -8.35 36.68 19.43
C GLU A 139 -8.87 35.52 20.28
N ASP A 140 -9.65 34.63 19.68
CA ASP A 140 -9.93 33.32 20.27
C ASP A 140 -9.07 32.29 19.54
N ASP A 141 -8.02 31.91 20.25
CA ASP A 141 -7.03 30.87 19.97
C ASP A 141 -7.68 29.50 20.18
N ASP A 142 -8.49 29.05 19.21
CA ASP A 142 -9.03 27.69 19.19
C ASP A 142 -8.38 26.91 18.05
N ASN A 143 -7.27 26.26 18.41
CA ASN A 143 -6.75 25.10 17.70
C ASN A 143 -7.77 23.96 17.78
N ASP A 144 -8.73 23.92 16.85
CA ASP A 144 -9.56 22.75 16.60
C ASP A 144 -8.70 21.65 15.95
N ASP A 145 -8.02 20.88 16.80
CA ASP A 145 -7.37 19.62 16.46
C ASP A 145 -8.45 18.55 16.21
N PRO A 146 -8.63 18.05 14.97
CA PRO A 146 -9.73 17.15 14.61
C PRO A 146 -9.54 15.70 15.12
N LEU A 147 -8.74 15.48 16.17
CA LEU A 147 -8.40 14.16 16.70
C LEU A 147 -8.90 13.85 18.13
N LYS A 148 -9.71 14.72 18.75
CA LYS A 148 -10.09 14.54 20.17
C LYS A 148 -11.33 13.64 20.42
N ASP A 149 -12.09 13.29 19.39
CA ASP A 149 -13.37 12.58 19.55
C ASP A 149 -13.28 11.04 19.65
N LEU A 150 -12.07 10.46 19.78
CA LEU A 150 -11.91 9.00 19.85
C LEU A 150 -11.60 8.45 21.25
N ASP A 151 -11.24 9.30 22.22
CA ASP A 151 -10.95 8.87 23.59
C ASP A 151 -12.21 8.77 24.46
N ASP A 152 -13.29 9.50 24.12
CA ASP A 152 -14.57 9.50 24.85
C ASP A 152 -15.51 8.34 24.47
N LEU A 153 -15.14 7.47 23.52
CA LEU A 153 -15.96 6.33 23.08
C LEU A 153 -15.51 4.97 23.65
N LEU A 154 -14.37 4.92 24.35
CA LEU A 154 -13.92 3.73 25.09
C LEU A 154 -13.94 4.07 26.59
N GLY A 155 -15.05 3.70 27.23
CA GLY A 155 -15.33 3.96 28.64
C GLY A 155 -14.13 3.75 29.55
N GLY A 156 -13.82 4.80 30.32
CA GLY A 156 -12.98 4.72 31.50
C GLY A 156 -13.69 3.91 32.58
N ASP A 157 -13.51 2.60 32.52
CA ASP A 157 -13.84 1.68 33.61
C ASP A 157 -12.68 1.73 34.62
N ASP A 158 -12.80 2.63 35.60
CA ASP A 158 -11.93 2.76 36.78
C ASP A 158 -12.03 1.51 37.68
N LEU A 159 -11.32 0.44 37.30
CA LEU A 159 -11.30 -0.82 38.07
C LEU A 159 -9.92 -1.47 38.23
N THR A 160 -8.82 -0.73 38.15
CA THR A 160 -7.51 -1.27 38.52
C THR A 160 -6.65 -0.28 39.28
N ASP A 161 -6.93 -0.11 40.57
CA ASP A 161 -5.97 0.47 41.52
C ASP A 161 -5.85 -0.39 42.80
N ASP A 162 -5.92 -1.72 42.65
CA ASP A 162 -5.85 -2.65 43.80
C ASP A 162 -5.10 -3.97 43.50
N LEU A 163 -4.08 -3.95 42.62
CA LEU A 163 -3.27 -5.15 42.35
C LEU A 163 -1.74 -4.95 42.29
N PHE A 164 -1.23 -3.84 42.81
CA PHE A 164 0.21 -3.66 43.05
C PHE A 164 0.46 -3.01 44.41
N LYS A 165 0.13 -3.75 45.46
CA LYS A 165 0.69 -3.55 46.80
C LYS A 165 0.92 -4.89 47.47
#